data_AF-A0A3E4PKU8-F1
#
_entry.id   AF-A0A3E4PKU8-F1
#
_cell.length_a   1.000
_cell.length_b   1.000
_cell.length_c   1.000
_cell.angle_alpha   90.00
_cell.angle_beta   90.00
_cell.angle_gamma   90.00
#
_symmetry.space_group_name_H-M   'P 1'
#
loop_
_entity.id
_entity.type
_entity.pdbx_description
1 polymer ?
#
loop_
_entity_poly.entity_id
_entity_poly.type
_entity_poly.pdbx_seq_one_letter_code
_entity_poly.pdbx_strand_id
1 'polypeptide(L)'
;MSEKTEITFMQTRLIRLASEEWHLPVEQIIHLFKEADVLGYIEKCYGIFHCEGDEAVLEDITEFANNSDRIFKQGDLIEEQKNS
;
A
#
# COMPACT_ATOMS: atom_id res chain seq x y z
N MET A 1 7.19 23.11 -0.83
CA MET A 1 7.80 21.77 -0.81
C MET A 1 7.92 21.31 -2.27
N SER A 2 8.85 20.44 -2.65
CA SER A 2 8.83 19.91 -4.02
C SER A 2 7.85 18.75 -4.12
N GLU A 3 7.25 18.55 -5.29
CA GLU A 3 6.36 17.41 -5.57
C GLU A 3 7.02 16.08 -5.18
N LYS A 4 8.30 15.90 -5.53
CA LYS A 4 9.07 14.72 -5.17
C LYS A 4 9.20 14.51 -3.66
N THR A 5 9.33 15.60 -2.89
CA THR A 5 9.35 15.52 -1.43
C THR A 5 7.97 15.13 -0.89
N GLU A 6 6.89 15.67 -1.44
CA GLU A 6 5.52 15.34 -1.02
C GLU A 6 5.17 13.87 -1.34
N ILE A 7 5.54 13.38 -2.53
CA ILE A 7 5.43 11.96 -2.91
C ILE A 7 6.17 11.08 -1.91
N THR A 8 7.40 11.45 -1.55
CA THR A 8 8.20 10.69 -0.57
C THR A 8 7.52 10.64 0.81
N PHE A 9 6.91 11.76 1.25
CA PHE A 9 6.14 11.79 2.49
C PHE A 9 4.89 10.92 2.44
N MET A 10 4.15 10.98 1.34
CA MET A 10 2.98 10.13 1.11
C MET A 10 3.35 8.64 1.12
N GLN A 11 4.38 8.24 0.36
CA GLN A 11 4.90 6.87 0.38
C GLN A 11 5.25 6.41 1.80
N THR A 12 5.89 7.27 2.58
CA THR A 12 6.25 6.96 3.98
C THR A 12 5.02 6.77 4.86
N ARG A 13 4.02 7.64 4.73
CA ARG A 13 2.74 7.55 5.47
C ARG A 13 2.00 6.26 5.12
N LEU A 14 1.91 5.92 3.83
CA LEU A 14 1.21 4.73 3.36
C LEU A 14 1.92 3.44 3.79
N ILE A 15 3.25 3.41 3.79
CA ILE A 15 4.02 2.28 4.35
C ILE A 15 3.69 2.10 5.84
N ARG A 16 3.63 3.20 6.60
CA ARG A 16 3.30 3.14 8.02
C ARG A 16 1.87 2.67 8.26
N LEU A 17 0.91 3.21 7.51
CA LEU A 17 -0.50 2.83 7.61
C LEU A 17 -0.69 1.36 7.23
N ALA A 18 -0.10 0.88 6.13
CA ALA A 18 -0.17 -0.52 5.73
C ALA A 18 0.43 -1.47 6.79
N SER A 19 1.50 -1.05 7.48
CA SER A 19 2.07 -1.81 8.60
C SER A 19 1.10 -1.93 9.78
N GLU A 20 0.34 -0.88 10.06
CA GLU A 20 -0.68 -0.86 11.12
C GLU A 20 -1.89 -1.72 10.73
N GLU A 21 -2.45 -1.52 9.53
CA GLU A 21 -3.64 -2.23 9.04
C GLU A 21 -3.39 -3.72 8.79
N TRP A 22 -2.25 -4.07 8.18
CA TRP A 22 -1.95 -5.47 7.83
C TRP A 22 -1.18 -6.20 8.92
N HIS A 23 -0.87 -5.53 10.03
CA HIS A 23 -0.16 -6.10 11.17
C HIS A 23 1.20 -6.73 10.80
N LEU A 24 1.84 -6.21 9.75
CA LEU A 24 3.16 -6.65 9.28
C LEU A 24 4.26 -5.64 9.68
N PRO A 25 5.50 -6.11 9.94
CA PRO A 25 6.62 -5.21 10.15
C PRO A 25 6.84 -4.28 8.95
N VAL A 26 7.24 -3.03 9.22
CA VAL A 26 7.54 -2.02 8.17
C VAL A 26 8.51 -2.55 7.12
N GLU A 27 9.52 -3.34 7.51
CA GLU A 27 10.48 -3.94 6.58
C GLU A 27 9.80 -4.88 5.57
N GLN A 28 8.80 -5.65 6.02
CA GLN A 28 8.02 -6.54 5.16
C GLN A 28 7.10 -5.74 4.24
N ILE A 29 6.48 -4.66 4.72
CA ILE A 29 5.69 -3.75 3.88
C ILE A 29 6.55 -3.14 2.78
N ILE A 30 7.76 -2.66 3.11
CA ILE A 30 8.71 -2.11 2.13
C ILE A 30 9.05 -3.15 1.07
N HIS A 31 9.24 -4.42 1.45
CA HIS A 31 9.50 -5.49 0.52
C HIS A 31 8.31 -5.71 -0.44
N LEU A 32 7.10 -5.88 0.10
CA LEU A 32 5.87 -6.05 -0.68
C LEU A 32 5.62 -4.87 -1.64
N PHE A 33 5.78 -3.63 -1.17
CA PHE A 33 5.58 -2.44 -1.99
C PHE A 33 6.60 -2.35 -3.14
N LYS A 34 7.83 -2.83 -2.93
CA LYS A 34 8.85 -2.90 -3.99
C LYS A 34 8.55 -4.00 -4.99
N GLU A 35 8.21 -5.21 -4.52
CA GLU A 35 7.87 -6.34 -5.40
C GLU A 35 6.65 -6.03 -6.27
N ALA A 36 5.68 -5.31 -5.71
CA ALA A 36 4.45 -4.96 -6.40
C ALA A 36 4.54 -3.68 -7.26
N ASP A 37 5.66 -2.95 -7.24
CA ASP A 37 5.83 -1.60 -7.85
C ASP A 37 4.81 -0.55 -7.33
N VAL A 38 4.41 -0.67 -6.06
CA VAL A 38 3.46 0.26 -5.42
C VAL A 38 4.06 1.66 -5.32
N LEU A 39 5.36 1.79 -5.06
CA LEU A 39 6.02 3.10 -4.97
C LEU A 39 5.95 3.86 -6.30
N GLY A 40 6.16 3.17 -7.42
CA GLY A 40 6.02 3.72 -8.76
C GLY A 40 4.55 4.02 -9.12
N TYR A 41 3.61 3.22 -8.62
CA TYR A 41 2.18 3.49 -8.75
C TYR A 41 1.77 4.79 -8.03
N ILE A 42 2.22 4.98 -6.78
CA ILE A 42 1.97 6.22 -6.01
C ILE A 42 2.54 7.45 -6.75
N GLU A 43 3.74 7.35 -7.31
CA GLU A 43 4.34 8.45 -8.08
C GLU A 43 3.51 8.80 -9.31
N LYS A 44 3.00 7.81 -10.05
CA LYS A 44 2.14 8.01 -11.23
C LYS A 44 0.77 8.61 -10.88
N CYS A 45 0.20 8.20 -9.75
CA CYS A 45 -1.14 8.60 -9.32
C CYS A 45 -1.17 9.80 -8.36
N TYR A 46 -0.01 10.41 -8.05
CA TYR A 46 0.11 11.51 -7.09
C TYR A 46 -0.88 12.65 -7.35
N GLY A 47 -1.12 13.00 -8.62
CA GLY A 47 -2.06 14.05 -9.02
C GLY A 47 -3.50 13.84 -8.54
N ILE A 48 -3.90 12.60 -8.22
CA ILE A 48 -5.20 12.28 -7.61
C ILE A 48 -5.01 12.03 -6.12
N PHE A 49 -4.04 11.20 -5.74
CA PHE A 49 -3.84 10.78 -4.35
C PHE A 49 -3.57 11.91 -3.37
N HIS A 50 -2.97 13.03 -3.80
CA HIS A 50 -2.72 14.16 -2.91
C HIS A 50 -4.00 14.89 -2.46
N CYS A 51 -5.12 14.65 -3.14
CA CYS A 51 -6.44 15.17 -2.77
C CYS A 51 -7.20 14.22 -1.83
N GLU A 52 -6.74 12.98 -1.69
CA GLU A 52 -7.42 11.91 -0.97
C GLU A 52 -6.82 11.67 0.42
N GLY A 53 -7.58 10.98 1.29
CA GLY A 53 -7.07 10.50 2.58
C GLY A 53 -6.20 9.24 2.42
N ASP A 54 -5.26 9.01 3.35
CA ASP A 54 -4.35 7.86 3.28
C ASP A 54 -5.09 6.51 3.27
N GLU A 55 -6.23 6.40 3.97
CA GLU A 55 -7.06 5.19 4.01
C GLU A 55 -7.61 4.84 2.61
N ALA A 56 -8.18 5.84 1.91
CA ALA A 56 -8.69 5.67 0.55
C ALA A 56 -7.55 5.30 -0.44
N VAL A 57 -6.40 5.95 -0.30
CA VAL A 57 -5.22 5.63 -1.13
C VAL A 57 -4.69 4.22 -0.84
N LEU A 58 -4.73 3.77 0.42
CA LEU A 58 -4.31 2.42 0.79
C LEU A 58 -5.28 1.35 0.25
N GLU A 59 -6.58 1.62 0.22
CA GLU A 59 -7.57 0.75 -0.44
C GLU A 59 -7.26 0.58 -1.92
N ASP A 60 -7.02 1.68 -2.65
CA ASP A 60 -6.61 1.69 -4.06
C ASP A 60 -5.31 0.89 -4.29
N ILE A 61 -4.31 1.06 -3.42
CA ILE A 61 -3.04 0.30 -3.48
C ILE A 61 -3.28 -1.19 -3.27
N THR A 62 -4.16 -1.54 -2.35
CA THR A 62 -4.51 -2.93 -2.05
C THR A 62 -5.18 -3.58 -3.25
N GLU A 63 -6.12 -2.88 -3.89
CA GLU A 63 -6.78 -3.34 -5.12
C GLU A 63 -5.77 -3.49 -6.27
N PHE A 64 -4.94 -2.47 -6.52
CA PHE A 64 -3.89 -2.50 -7.54
C PHE A 64 -2.98 -3.73 -7.41
N ALA A 65 -2.58 -4.03 -6.18
CA ALA A 65 -1.64 -5.10 -5.90
C ALA A 65 -2.29 -6.49 -5.92
N ASN A 66 -3.57 -6.60 -5.54
CA ASN A 66 -4.35 -7.84 -5.60
C ASN A 66 -4.74 -8.22 -7.03
N ASN A 67 -5.15 -7.25 -7.85
CA ASN A 67 -5.45 -7.47 -9.26
C ASN A 67 -4.25 -7.98 -10.07
N SER A 68 -3.06 -7.85 -9.51
CA SER A 68 -1.81 -8.32 -10.10
C SER A 68 -1.28 -9.63 -9.50
N ASP A 69 -2.00 -10.28 -8.57
CA ASP A 69 -1.54 -11.44 -7.77
C ASP A 69 -0.20 -11.18 -7.03
N ARG A 70 0.08 -9.92 -6.67
CA ARG A 70 1.40 -9.48 -6.20
C ARG A 70 1.56 -9.40 -4.69
N ILE A 71 0.48 -9.28 -3.91
CA ILE A 71 0.57 -9.09 -2.45
C ILE A 71 -0.20 -10.16 -1.66
N PHE A 72 -1.45 -10.46 -2.00
CA PHE A 72 -2.22 -11.50 -1.33
C PHE A 72 -2.61 -12.58 -2.35
N LYS A 73 -2.22 -13.83 -2.12
CA LYS A 73 -2.81 -14.92 -2.91
C LYS A 73 -4.25 -15.06 -2.45
N GLN A 74 -5.17 -15.35 -3.36
CA GLN A 74 -6.61 -15.52 -3.11
C GLN A 74 -6.96 -16.47 -1.92
N GLY A 75 -6.01 -17.22 -1.36
CA GLY A 75 -6.16 -18.04 -0.16
C GLY A 75 -5.79 -17.40 1.19
N ASP A 76 -5.07 -16.27 1.21
CA ASP A 76 -4.48 -15.72 2.45
C ASP A 76 -5.52 -15.00 3.33
N LEU A 77 -6.61 -14.49 2.74
CA LEU A 77 -7.68 -13.78 3.46
C LEU A 77 -8.80 -14.68 4.00
N ILE A 78 -8.84 -15.97 3.61
CA ILE A 78 -9.94 -16.88 3.98
C ILE A 78 -9.63 -17.72 5.23
N GLU A 79 -8.37 -17.79 5.66
CA GLU A 79 -7.97 -18.56 6.85
C GLU A 79 -8.03 -17.77 8.16
N GLU A 80 -7.83 -16.45 8.17
CA GLU A 80 -7.83 -15.66 9.42
C GLU A 80 -9.22 -15.39 10.01
N GLN A 81 -10.29 -15.46 9.21
CA GLN A 81 -11.67 -15.30 9.71
C GLN A 81 -12.31 -16.62 10.20
N LYS A 82 -11.59 -17.74 10.14
CA LYS A 82 -12.10 -19.06 10.58
C LYS A 82 -11.55 -19.54 11.93
N ASN A 83 -10.64 -18.81 12.55
CA ASN A 83 -9.95 -19.27 13.76
C ASN A 83 -9.99 -18.28 14.95
N SER A 84 -10.96 -17.36 14.97
CA SER A 84 -11.32 -16.55 16.16
C SER A 84 -12.73 -16.88 16.66
#